data_AF-A0ABD0KUJ8-F1
#
_entry.id   AF-A0ABD0KUJ8-F1
#
_cell.length_a   1.000
_cell.length_b   1.000
_cell.length_c   1.000
_cell.angle_alpha   90.00
_cell.angle_beta   90.00
_cell.angle_gamma   90.00
#
_symmetry.space_group_name_H-M   'P 1'
#
loop_
_entity.id
_entity.type
_entity.pdbx_description
1 polymer ?
#
loop_
_entity_poly.entity_id
_entity_poly.type
_entity_poly.pdbx_seq_one_letter_code
_entity_poly.pdbx_strand_id
1 'polypeptide(L)'
;VPTTSLICVYDVAGMCVAFCCPFAAYQISHDMDENPCLPVCVPGFLIPLRTKLRTQQNIEGSICNDCILATFCSPCVLCQLMREHKATRQ
;
A
#
# COMPACT_ATOMS: atom_id res chain seq x y z
N VAL A 1 -10.53 9.26 -1.26
CA VAL A 1 -10.78 8.90 -2.67
C VAL A 1 -10.31 9.95 -3.69
N PRO A 2 -10.00 11.23 -3.37
CA PRO A 2 -9.34 12.11 -4.34
C PRO A 2 -7.79 12.09 -4.31
N THR A 3 -7.16 11.47 -3.31
CA THR A 3 -5.70 11.54 -3.11
C THR A 3 -4.89 10.55 -3.96
N THR A 4 -5.48 9.46 -4.46
CA THR A 4 -4.73 8.39 -5.14
C THR A 4 -4.27 8.77 -6.55
N SER A 5 -5.02 9.62 -7.26
CA SER A 5 -4.70 10.02 -8.63
C SER A 5 -3.63 11.11 -8.73
N LEU A 6 -3.52 11.99 -7.72
CA LEU A 6 -2.52 13.07 -7.73
C LEU A 6 -1.10 12.56 -7.43
N ILE A 7 -0.98 11.49 -6.63
CA ILE A 7 0.32 11.00 -6.16
C ILE A 7 1.07 10.22 -7.26
N CYS A 8 0.39 9.54 -8.18
CA CYS A 8 1.06 8.80 -9.24
C CYS A 8 1.86 9.69 -10.21
N VAL A 9 1.48 10.97 -10.36
CA VAL A 9 2.14 11.90 -11.31
C VAL A 9 3.30 12.67 -10.66
N TYR A 10 3.25 12.88 -9.33
CA TYR A 10 4.23 13.71 -8.62
C TYR A 10 5.35 12.91 -7.94
N ASP A 11 5.15 11.61 -7.72
CA ASP A 11 6.12 10.80 -6.99
C ASP A 11 6.99 9.98 -7.93
N VAL A 12 8.18 10.48 -8.26
CA VAL A 12 9.24 9.76 -8.99
C VAL A 12 9.54 8.41 -8.33
N ALA A 13 9.32 8.26 -7.02
CA ALA A 13 9.46 6.98 -6.32
C ALA A 13 8.41 5.94 -6.74
N GLY A 14 7.20 6.36 -7.19
CA GLY A 14 6.14 5.46 -7.66
C GLY A 14 6.52 4.66 -8.92
N MET A 15 7.28 5.30 -9.82
CA MET A 15 7.89 4.65 -10.99
C MET A 15 8.97 3.63 -10.58
N CYS A 16 9.79 3.95 -9.57
CA CYS A 16 10.82 3.05 -9.06
C CYS A 16 10.22 1.83 -8.33
N VAL A 17 9.11 2.01 -7.60
CA VAL A 17 8.39 0.92 -6.93
C VAL A 17 7.70 -0.01 -7.93
N ALA A 18 7.23 0.48 -9.08
CA ALA A 18 6.71 -0.40 -10.14
C ALA A 18 7.78 -1.39 -10.66
N PHE A 19 9.04 -0.97 -10.73
CA PHE A 19 10.17 -1.81 -11.14
C PHE A 19 10.77 -2.64 -9.98
N CYS A 20 10.68 -2.14 -8.74
CA CYS A 20 11.25 -2.75 -7.52
C CYS A 20 10.18 -3.40 -6.61
N CYS A 21 8.99 -3.67 -7.17
CA CYS A 21 7.76 -4.05 -6.47
C CYS A 21 7.91 -5.19 -5.44
N PRO A 22 8.66 -6.28 -5.68
CA PRO A 22 8.74 -7.38 -4.70
C PRO A 22 9.51 -6.99 -3.42
N PHE A 23 10.56 -6.18 -3.53
CA PHE A 23 11.36 -5.78 -2.37
C PHE A 23 10.62 -4.74 -1.51
N ALA A 24 9.95 -3.78 -2.16
CA ALA A 24 9.11 -2.81 -1.45
C ALA A 24 7.93 -3.49 -0.74
N ALA A 25 7.32 -4.48 -1.38
CA ALA A 25 6.25 -5.29 -0.79
C ALA A 25 6.74 -6.17 0.38
N TYR A 26 7.95 -6.71 0.29
CA TYR A 26 8.61 -7.41 1.39
C TYR A 26 8.84 -6.48 2.58
N GLN A 27 9.41 -5.29 2.34
CA GLN A 27 9.72 -4.33 3.41
C GLN A 27 8.47 -3.86 4.15
N ILE A 28 7.41 -3.46 3.43
CA ILE A 28 6.16 -3.03 4.10
C ILE A 28 5.55 -4.16 4.92
N SER A 29 5.62 -5.40 4.44
CA SER A 29 5.04 -6.56 5.16
C SER A 29 5.82 -6.82 6.45
N HIS A 30 7.15 -6.82 6.37
CA HIS A 30 8.02 -6.91 7.55
C HIS A 30 7.81 -5.74 8.52
N ASP A 31 7.68 -4.52 8.00
CA ASP A 31 7.47 -3.33 8.81
C ASP A 31 6.10 -3.29 9.50
N MET A 32 5.10 -3.95 8.91
CA MET A 32 3.75 -4.10 9.45
C MET A 32 3.60 -5.30 10.40
N ASP A 33 4.69 -6.00 10.71
CA ASP A 33 4.68 -7.24 11.51
C ASP A 33 3.85 -8.36 10.85
N GLU A 34 3.79 -8.39 9.52
CA GLU A 34 3.16 -9.43 8.71
C GLU A 34 4.21 -10.40 8.15
N ASN A 35 3.76 -11.58 7.73
CA ASN A 35 4.66 -12.57 7.14
C ASN A 35 5.35 -11.99 5.88
N PRO A 36 6.69 -11.98 5.77
CA PRO A 36 7.38 -11.44 4.59
C PRO A 36 7.05 -12.14 3.27
N CYS A 37 6.50 -13.36 3.32
CA CYS A 37 6.03 -14.08 2.14
C CYS A 37 4.60 -13.66 1.71
N LEU A 38 3.88 -12.86 2.50
CA LEU A 38 2.53 -12.38 2.19
C LEU A 38 2.39 -11.81 0.76
N PRO A 39 3.30 -10.94 0.26
CA PRO A 39 3.16 -10.39 -1.09
C PRO A 39 3.40 -11.40 -2.21
N VAL A 40 4.04 -12.52 -1.92
CA VAL A 40 4.31 -13.60 -2.90
C VAL A 40 3.22 -14.67 -2.84
N CYS A 41 2.75 -15.00 -1.64
CA CYS A 41 1.79 -16.07 -1.40
C CYS A 41 0.33 -15.63 -1.52
N VAL A 42 0.04 -14.33 -1.34
CA VAL A 42 -1.32 -13.81 -1.28
C VAL A 42 -1.55 -12.81 -2.41
N PRO A 43 -2.27 -13.19 -3.49
CA PRO A 43 -2.71 -12.23 -4.49
C PRO A 43 -3.64 -11.21 -3.81
N GLY A 44 -3.34 -9.93 -3.96
CA GLY A 44 -4.10 -8.85 -3.30
C GLY A 44 -3.67 -8.54 -1.86
N PHE A 45 -2.46 -8.92 -1.43
CA PHE A 45 -1.90 -8.58 -0.10
C PHE A 45 -2.00 -7.08 0.27
N LEU A 46 -2.05 -6.18 -0.72
CA LEU A 46 -2.22 -4.74 -0.52
C LEU A 46 -3.56 -4.38 0.12
N ILE A 47 -4.62 -5.17 -0.10
CA ILE A 47 -5.96 -4.92 0.44
C ILE A 47 -5.95 -5.04 1.97
N PRO A 48 -5.57 -6.18 2.59
CA PRO A 48 -5.55 -6.29 4.05
C PRO A 48 -4.56 -5.32 4.70
N LEU A 49 -3.39 -5.09 4.08
CA LEU A 49 -2.42 -4.11 4.57
C LEU A 49 -2.98 -2.68 4.58
N ARG A 50 -3.71 -2.29 3.54
CA ARG A 50 -4.39 -0.99 3.44
C ARG A 50 -5.52 -0.87 4.45
N THR A 51 -6.32 -1.91 4.62
CA THR A 51 -7.38 -1.94 5.62
C THR A 51 -6.79 -1.81 7.03
N LYS A 52 -5.71 -2.54 7.36
CA LYS A 52 -5.00 -2.44 8.64
C LYS A 52 -4.57 -1.01 8.94
N LEU A 53 -3.91 -0.36 7.99
CA LEU A 53 -3.47 1.04 8.12
C LEU A 53 -4.66 2.00 8.35
N ARG A 54 -5.76 1.83 7.60
CA ARG A 54 -6.96 2.67 7.78
C ARG A 54 -7.62 2.48 9.14
N THR A 55 -7.70 1.24 9.60
CA THR A 55 -8.19 0.91 10.94
C THR A 55 -7.31 1.55 12.02
N GLN A 56 -5.99 1.51 11.87
CA GLN A 56 -5.07 2.19 12.79
C GLN A 56 -5.26 3.71 12.81
N GLN A 57 -5.55 4.31 11.66
CA GLN A 57 -5.81 5.75 11.52
C GLN A 57 -7.26 6.16 11.85
N ASN A 58 -8.12 5.22 12.28
CA ASN A 58 -9.56 5.45 12.50
C ASN A 58 -10.28 6.09 11.29
N ILE A 59 -9.81 5.79 10.08
CA ILE A 59 -10.38 6.35 8.85
C ILE A 59 -11.49 5.43 8.35
N GLU A 60 -12.70 5.97 8.26
CA GLU A 60 -13.82 5.28 7.61
C GLU A 60 -13.54 5.03 6.12
N GLY A 61 -13.74 3.78 5.70
CA GLY A 61 -13.49 3.32 4.34
C GLY A 61 -14.23 2.01 4.05
N SER A 62 -14.36 1.68 2.77
CA SER A 62 -14.97 0.43 2.34
C SER A 62 -13.93 -0.45 1.66
N ILE A 63 -13.94 -1.75 1.99
CA ILE A 63 -13.07 -2.78 1.41
C ILE A 63 -13.22 -2.79 -0.12
N CYS A 64 -14.42 -2.56 -0.65
CA CYS A 64 -14.66 -2.52 -2.09
C CYS A 64 -13.83 -1.42 -2.78
N ASN A 65 -13.71 -0.24 -2.16
CA ASN A 65 -12.87 0.84 -2.71
C ASN A 65 -11.38 0.47 -2.64
N ASP A 66 -10.95 -0.20 -1.58
CA ASP A 66 -9.57 -0.64 -1.42
C ASP A 66 -9.21 -1.74 -2.44
N CYS A 67 -10.14 -2.66 -2.74
CA CYS A 67 -9.99 -3.63 -3.83
C CYS A 67 -9.82 -2.95 -5.19
N ILE A 68 -10.72 -2.01 -5.54
CA ILE A 68 -10.65 -1.29 -6.82
C ILE A 68 -9.31 -0.57 -6.94
N LEU A 69 -8.88 0.15 -5.90
CA LEU A 69 -7.61 0.85 -5.91
C LEU A 69 -6.40 -0.09 -6.02
N ALA A 70 -6.42 -1.21 -5.31
CA ALA A 70 -5.37 -2.22 -5.38
C ALA A 70 -5.31 -2.88 -6.77
N THR A 71 -6.45 -3.16 -7.40
CA THR A 71 -6.50 -3.80 -8.72
C THR A 71 -6.11 -2.86 -9.85
N PHE A 72 -6.59 -1.62 -9.85
CA PHE A 72 -6.30 -0.66 -10.92
C PHE A 72 -4.96 0.04 -10.76
N CYS A 73 -4.42 0.15 -9.53
CA CYS A 73 -3.19 0.87 -9.26
C CYS A 73 -2.41 0.33 -8.04
N SER A 74 -2.08 -0.97 -8.07
CA SER A 74 -1.23 -1.63 -7.05
C SER A 74 0.03 -0.82 -6.64
N PRO A 75 0.87 -0.30 -7.56
CA PRO A 75 2.10 0.39 -7.15
C PRO A 75 1.82 1.69 -6.40
N CYS A 76 0.83 2.49 -6.81
CA CYS A 76 0.50 3.73 -6.09
C CYS A 76 -0.11 3.44 -4.71
N VAL A 77 -0.88 2.35 -4.56
CA VAL A 77 -1.37 1.88 -3.26
C VAL A 77 -0.19 1.47 -2.36
N LEU A 78 0.80 0.76 -2.89
CA LEU A 78 1.99 0.36 -2.14
C LEU A 78 2.81 1.58 -1.68
N CYS A 79 3.06 2.54 -2.57
CA CYS A 79 3.77 3.78 -2.20
C CYS A 79 3.02 4.59 -1.15
N GLN A 80 1.69 4.68 -1.28
CA GLN A 80 0.86 5.30 -0.26
C GLN A 80 1.08 4.61 1.08
N LEU A 81 0.99 3.28 1.10
CA LEU A 81 1.19 2.52 2.33
C LEU A 81 2.56 2.78 2.97
N MET A 82 3.64 2.78 2.20
CA MET A 82 4.99 3.00 2.72
C MET A 82 5.14 4.39 3.35
N ARG A 83 4.57 5.42 2.71
CA ARG A 83 4.61 6.79 3.24
C ARG A 83 3.80 6.95 4.51
N GLU A 84 2.56 6.49 4.50
CA GLU A 84 1.65 6.61 5.64
C GLU A 84 2.14 5.77 6.82
N HIS A 85 2.70 4.58 6.56
CA HIS A 85 3.32 3.75 7.59
C HIS A 85 4.51 4.45 8.23
N LYS A 86 5.39 5.06 7.41
CA LYS A 86 6.53 5.84 7.90
C LYS A 86 6.08 7.07 8.68
N ALA A 87 5.01 7.74 8.27
CA ALA A 87 4.45 8.90 8.96
C ALA A 87 3.79 8.52 10.30
N THR A 88 3.18 7.34 10.38
CA THR A 88 2.51 6.83 11.60
C THR A 88 3.51 6.35 12.66
N ARG A 89 4.75 6.02 12.27
CA ARG A 89 5.81 5.53 13.17
C ARG A 89 6.63 6.65 13.85
N GLN A 90 6.24 7.92 13.74
CA GLN A 90 6.84 9.04 14.48
C GLN A 90 6.09 9.33 15.78
#